data_AF-A0A558ZUW8-F1
#
_entry.id   AF-A0A558ZUW8-F1
#
_cell.length_a   1.000
_cell.length_b   1.000
_cell.length_c   1.000
_cell.angle_alpha   90.00
_cell.angle_beta   90.00
_cell.angle_gamma   90.00
#
_symmetry.space_group_name_H-M   'P 1'
#
loop_
_entity.id
_entity.type
_entity.pdbx_description
1 polymer ?
#
loop_
_entity_poly.entity_id
_entity_poly.type
_entity_poly.pdbx_seq_one_letter_code
_entity_poly.pdbx_strand_id
1 'polypeptide(L)'
;MKKQAYVIIALTSFLFVLFLSHSLLEILDFDWSLFLHDVEKTEKFVFLLLVFSLSMTCLLALFWRGMEELSLRKMQVNLKRLLAGQEVVQLADPDLDASFKSLSGKLNLLTEALQKAENHSLAQEEEIIEKERKRIARDLHDTVSQELFAAHMILSGVSQQALKLDREKMQ
;
A
#
# COMPACT_ATOMS: atom_id res chain seq x y z
N MET A 1 10.16 -21.18 13.70
CA MET A 1 9.99 -21.59 12.29
C MET A 1 11.19 -21.27 11.39
N LYS A 2 11.73 -20.03 11.31
CA LYS A 2 12.95 -19.73 10.50
C LYS A 2 14.20 -20.51 10.94
N LYS A 3 14.44 -20.63 12.25
CA LYS A 3 15.51 -21.51 12.78
C LYS A 3 15.35 -22.95 12.31
N GLN A 4 14.11 -23.46 12.22
CA GLN A 4 13.84 -24.82 11.76
C GLN A 4 14.07 -24.97 10.26
N ALA A 5 13.67 -23.99 9.42
CA ALA A 5 13.95 -24.04 7.98
C ALA A 5 15.46 -24.00 7.69
N TYR A 6 16.20 -23.06 8.30
CA TYR A 6 17.66 -23.00 8.16
C TYR A 6 18.34 -24.26 8.70
N VAL A 7 17.85 -24.83 9.81
CA VAL A 7 18.35 -26.10 10.34
C VAL A 7 18.04 -27.26 9.40
N ILE A 8 16.84 -27.33 8.81
CA ILE A 8 16.48 -28.36 7.84
C ILE A 8 17.35 -28.24 6.59
N ILE A 9 17.60 -27.02 6.10
CA ILE A 9 18.46 -26.75 4.93
C ILE A 9 19.92 -27.10 5.22
N ALA A 10 20.43 -26.70 6.40
CA ALA A 10 21.78 -27.05 6.82
C ALA A 10 21.93 -28.57 6.98
N LEU A 11 20.91 -29.24 7.52
CA LEU A 11 20.91 -30.68 7.73
C LEU A 11 20.78 -31.45 6.42
N THR A 12 19.97 -30.99 5.45
CA THR A 12 19.89 -31.60 4.11
C THR A 12 21.16 -31.35 3.31
N SER A 13 21.75 -30.16 3.40
CA SER A 13 23.05 -29.87 2.78
C SER A 13 24.17 -30.74 3.39
N PHE A 14 24.18 -30.92 4.71
CA PHE A 14 25.14 -31.76 5.40
C PHE A 14 25.00 -33.25 5.05
N LEU A 15 23.77 -33.78 5.04
CA LEU A 15 23.51 -35.16 4.61
C LEU A 15 23.92 -35.39 3.15
N PHE A 16 23.71 -34.40 2.27
CA PHE A 16 24.10 -34.48 0.87
C PHE A 16 25.63 -34.53 0.71
N VAL A 17 26.37 -33.70 1.47
CA VAL A 17 27.84 -33.73 1.48
C VAL A 17 28.37 -35.07 2.00
N LEU A 18 27.77 -35.63 3.06
CA LEU A 18 28.16 -36.95 3.58
C LEU A 18 27.89 -38.07 2.57
N PHE A 19 26.70 -38.10 1.97
CA PHE A 19 26.35 -39.06 0.93
C PHE A 19 27.32 -38.99 -0.26
N LEU A 20 27.71 -37.79 -0.66
CA LEU A 20 28.66 -37.58 -1.76
C LEU A 20 30.07 -37.98 -1.40
N SER A 21 30.53 -37.68 -0.19
CA SER A 21 31.85 -38.14 0.28
C SER A 21 31.93 -39.66 0.29
N HIS A 22 30.84 -40.34 0.66
CA HIS A 22 30.75 -41.79 0.65
C HIS A 22 30.74 -42.34 -0.78
N SER A 23 29.95 -41.75 -1.68
CA SER A 23 29.89 -42.15 -3.09
C SER A 23 31.23 -41.93 -3.82
N LEU A 24 31.99 -40.89 -3.47
CA LEU A 24 33.34 -40.64 -3.98
C LEU A 24 34.36 -41.67 -3.47
N LEU A 25 34.22 -42.13 -2.23
CA LEU A 25 35.07 -43.19 -1.66
C LEU A 25 34.81 -44.54 -2.36
N GLU A 26 33.54 -44.82 -2.69
CA GLU A 26 33.11 -46.08 -3.29
C GLU A 26 33.48 -46.17 -4.79
N ILE A 27 33.42 -45.05 -5.53
CA ILE A 27 33.80 -45.03 -6.97
C ILE A 27 35.31 -45.25 -7.20
N LEU A 28 36.14 -45.05 -6.17
CA LEU A 28 37.59 -45.00 -6.27
C LEU A 28 38.30 -46.29 -5.84
N ASP A 29 37.59 -47.30 -5.30
CA ASP A 29 38.17 -48.56 -4.78
C ASP A 29 39.43 -48.29 -3.92
N PHE A 30 39.21 -47.61 -2.80
CA PHE A 30 40.20 -46.81 -2.08
C PHE A 30 41.37 -47.64 -1.47
N ASP A 31 42.41 -47.89 -2.27
CA ASP A 31 43.72 -48.37 -1.80
C ASP A 31 44.69 -47.19 -1.63
N TRP A 32 44.94 -46.79 -0.37
CA TRP A 32 45.89 -45.72 0.01
C TRP A 32 47.30 -45.89 -0.59
N SER A 33 47.67 -47.11 -0.99
CA SER A 33 48.98 -47.46 -1.54
C SER A 33 49.12 -47.22 -3.06
N LEU A 34 48.04 -47.26 -3.84
CA LEU A 34 48.07 -47.13 -5.31
C LEU A 34 47.89 -45.69 -5.77
N PHE A 35 47.19 -44.87 -4.97
CA PHE A 35 46.90 -43.47 -5.26
C PHE A 35 48.16 -42.59 -5.38
N LEU A 36 49.22 -42.89 -4.61
CA LEU A 36 50.47 -42.12 -4.65
C LEU A 36 51.43 -42.52 -5.78
N HIS A 37 51.18 -43.63 -6.48
CA HIS A 37 52.08 -44.14 -7.53
C HIS A 37 51.55 -43.84 -8.95
N ASP A 38 50.24 -43.80 -9.15
CA ASP A 38 49.62 -43.55 -10.46
C ASP A 38 49.19 -42.09 -10.65
N VAL A 39 49.99 -41.35 -11.42
CA VAL A 39 49.78 -39.92 -11.75
C VAL A 39 48.46 -39.71 -12.50
N GLU A 40 48.05 -40.66 -13.36
CA GLU A 40 46.82 -40.55 -14.17
C GLU A 40 45.52 -40.66 -13.35
N LYS A 41 45.54 -41.44 -12.25
CA LYS A 41 44.39 -41.56 -11.33
C LYS A 41 44.24 -40.32 -10.46
N THR A 42 45.36 -39.72 -10.07
CA THR A 42 45.40 -38.49 -9.27
C THR A 42 44.84 -37.29 -10.05
N GLU A 43 45.15 -37.17 -11.35
CA GLU A 43 44.64 -36.08 -12.20
C GLU A 43 43.09 -36.12 -12.31
N LYS A 44 42.53 -37.30 -12.59
CA LYS A 44 41.08 -37.51 -12.69
C LYS A 44 40.37 -37.20 -11.36
N PHE A 45 41.01 -37.53 -10.23
CA PHE A 45 40.50 -37.21 -8.90
C PHE A 45 40.46 -35.69 -8.64
N VAL A 46 41.55 -34.98 -8.94
CA VAL A 46 41.62 -33.52 -8.76
C VAL A 46 40.60 -32.81 -9.66
N PHE A 47 40.46 -33.24 -10.92
CA PHE A 47 39.46 -32.68 -11.84
C PHE A 47 38.04 -32.88 -11.33
N LEU A 48 37.74 -34.08 -10.83
CA LEU A 48 36.42 -34.42 -10.31
C LEU A 48 36.10 -33.60 -9.04
N LEU A 49 37.05 -33.45 -8.12
CA LEU A 49 36.90 -32.64 -6.91
C LEU A 49 36.64 -31.16 -7.24
N LEU A 50 37.35 -30.62 -8.23
CA LEU A 50 37.16 -29.24 -8.70
C LEU A 50 35.76 -29.03 -9.28
N VAL A 51 35.37 -29.83 -10.28
CA VAL A 51 34.04 -29.73 -10.92
C VAL A 51 32.92 -29.89 -9.89
N PHE A 52 33.12 -30.79 -8.93
CA PHE A 52 32.16 -31.02 -7.86
C PHE A 52 32.02 -29.82 -6.91
N SER A 53 33.14 -29.24 -6.45
CA SER A 53 33.11 -28.04 -5.60
C SER A 53 32.41 -26.85 -6.29
N LEU A 54 32.62 -26.70 -7.61
CA LEU A 54 31.97 -25.68 -8.42
C LEU A 54 30.45 -25.92 -8.51
N SER A 55 30.04 -27.16 -8.74
CA SER A 55 28.63 -27.57 -8.80
C SER A 55 27.91 -27.32 -7.47
N MET A 56 28.54 -27.71 -6.35
CA MET A 56 27.98 -27.51 -5.01
C MET A 56 27.81 -26.03 -4.67
N THR A 57 28.80 -25.21 -5.03
CA THR A 57 28.74 -23.75 -4.82
C THR A 57 27.61 -23.13 -5.66
N CYS A 58 27.43 -23.59 -6.90
CA CYS A 58 26.35 -23.13 -7.78
C CYS A 58 24.97 -23.48 -7.20
N LEU A 59 24.78 -24.73 -6.74
CA LEU A 59 23.52 -25.18 -6.14
C LEU A 59 23.16 -24.37 -4.89
N LEU A 60 24.12 -24.13 -4.00
CA LEU A 60 23.92 -23.31 -2.81
C LEU A 60 23.54 -21.86 -3.17
N ALA A 61 24.18 -21.28 -4.18
CA ALA A 61 23.88 -19.92 -4.63
C ALA A 61 22.46 -19.80 -5.23
N LEU A 62 22.05 -20.75 -6.06
CA LEU A 62 20.69 -20.80 -6.63
C LEU A 62 19.64 -21.00 -5.54
N PHE A 63 19.94 -21.85 -4.55
CA PHE A 63 19.04 -22.09 -3.43
C PHE A 63 18.85 -20.84 -2.55
N TRP A 64 19.93 -20.11 -2.28
CA TRP A 64 19.88 -18.85 -1.55
C TRP A 64 19.00 -17.81 -2.27
N ARG A 65 19.20 -17.66 -3.59
CA ARG A 65 18.36 -16.79 -4.42
C ARG A 65 16.89 -17.21 -4.40
N GLY A 66 16.60 -18.51 -4.51
CA GLY A 66 15.23 -19.01 -4.46
C GLY A 66 14.52 -18.74 -3.12
N MET A 67 15.23 -18.88 -2.00
CA MET A 67 14.70 -18.52 -0.68
C MET A 67 14.39 -17.02 -0.55
N GLU A 68 15.25 -16.17 -1.09
CA GLU A 68 15.08 -14.71 -1.05
C GLU A 68 13.85 -14.27 -1.86
N GLU A 69 13.66 -14.83 -3.05
CA GLU A 69 12.48 -14.54 -3.89
C GLU A 69 11.16 -14.98 -3.23
N LEU A 70 11.15 -16.12 -2.53
CA LEU A 70 9.98 -16.60 -1.79
C LEU A 70 9.64 -15.69 -0.60
N SER A 71 10.66 -15.13 0.06
CA SER A 71 10.51 -14.15 1.14
C SER A 71 9.84 -12.86 0.63
N LEU A 72 10.34 -12.33 -0.49
CA LEU A 72 9.83 -11.09 -1.08
C LEU A 72 8.37 -11.22 -1.54
N ARG A 73 7.99 -12.35 -2.14
CA ARG A 73 6.59 -12.61 -2.55
C ARG A 73 5.63 -12.60 -1.35
N LYS A 74 6.02 -13.18 -0.22
CA LYS A 74 5.21 -13.16 1.01
C LYS A 74 5.07 -11.74 1.59
N MET A 75 6.12 -10.94 1.53
CA MET A 75 6.09 -9.54 1.96
C MET A 75 5.10 -8.72 1.11
N GLN A 76 5.13 -8.89 -0.22
CA GLN A 76 4.22 -8.17 -1.12
C GLN A 76 2.75 -8.52 -0.89
N VAL A 77 2.43 -9.79 -0.63
CA VAL A 77 1.06 -10.22 -0.32
C VAL A 77 0.58 -9.62 0.99
N ASN A 78 1.40 -9.63 2.03
CA ASN A 78 1.03 -9.03 3.33
C ASN A 78 0.90 -7.50 3.26
N LEU A 79 1.75 -6.82 2.49
CA LEU A 79 1.62 -5.38 2.21
C LEU A 79 0.28 -5.05 1.53
N LYS A 80 -0.13 -5.83 0.53
CA LYS A 80 -1.42 -5.65 -0.14
C LYS A 80 -2.60 -5.86 0.81
N ARG A 81 -2.51 -6.84 1.72
CA ARG A 81 -3.56 -7.12 2.71
C ARG A 81 -3.69 -6.00 3.74
N LEU A 82 -2.57 -5.43 4.17
CA LEU A 82 -2.54 -4.26 5.04
C LEU A 82 -3.12 -3.01 4.41
N LEU A 83 -2.78 -2.75 3.15
CA LEU A 83 -3.37 -1.64 2.39
C LEU A 83 -4.89 -1.82 2.22
N ALA A 84 -5.36 -3.06 2.20
CA ALA A 84 -6.78 -3.42 2.11
C ALA A 84 -7.49 -3.51 3.48
N GLY A 85 -6.81 -3.19 4.60
CA GLY A 85 -7.39 -3.25 5.94
C GLY A 85 -7.69 -4.66 6.47
N GLN A 86 -7.14 -5.70 5.86
CA GLN A 86 -7.28 -7.09 6.30
C GLN A 86 -6.18 -7.49 7.30
N GLU A 87 -6.52 -8.44 8.18
CA GLU A 87 -5.58 -9.00 9.15
C GLU A 87 -4.31 -9.54 8.47
N VAL A 88 -3.17 -9.10 8.99
CA VAL A 88 -1.84 -9.53 8.52
C VAL A 88 -1.66 -11.00 8.87
N VAL A 89 -1.27 -11.81 7.89
CA VAL A 89 -0.84 -13.18 8.19
C VAL A 89 0.48 -13.08 8.95
N GLN A 90 0.52 -13.59 10.18
CA GLN A 90 1.70 -13.65 11.04
C GLN A 90 2.94 -14.00 10.22
N LEU A 91 3.82 -13.02 10.02
CA LEU A 91 5.11 -13.30 9.42
C LEU A 91 5.91 -14.15 10.41
N ALA A 92 6.72 -15.06 9.90
CA ALA A 92 7.62 -15.87 10.71
C ALA A 92 8.73 -15.04 11.43
N ASP A 93 8.64 -13.72 11.39
CA ASP A 93 9.57 -12.75 11.96
C ASP A 93 8.82 -11.83 12.96
N PRO A 94 9.05 -11.98 14.28
CA PRO A 94 8.30 -11.25 15.31
C PRO A 94 8.51 -9.73 15.25
N ASP A 95 9.65 -9.26 14.74
CA ASP A 95 9.96 -7.83 14.64
C ASP A 95 9.20 -7.14 13.50
N LEU A 96 9.01 -7.87 12.40
CA LEU A 96 8.29 -7.39 11.23
C LEU A 96 6.77 -7.39 11.47
N ASP A 97 6.26 -8.33 12.28
CA ASP A 97 4.86 -8.37 12.72
C ASP A 97 4.51 -7.18 13.62
N ALA A 98 5.39 -6.83 14.58
CA ALA A 98 5.24 -5.65 15.43
C ALA A 98 5.21 -4.35 14.61
N SER A 99 6.09 -4.23 13.62
CA SER A 99 6.15 -3.09 12.71
C SER A 99 4.87 -2.94 11.88
N PHE A 100 4.33 -4.05 11.38
CA PHE A 100 3.08 -4.04 10.62
C PHE A 100 1.86 -3.71 11.48
N LYS A 101 1.80 -4.20 12.73
CA LYS A 101 0.75 -3.84 13.69
C LYS A 101 0.78 -2.35 14.03
N SER A 102 1.98 -1.78 14.22
CA SER A 102 2.17 -0.34 14.43
C SER A 102 1.72 0.48 13.23
N LEU A 103 2.06 0.03 12.01
CA LEU A 103 1.65 0.70 10.77
C LEU A 103 0.13 0.68 10.58
N SER A 104 -0.52 -0.47 10.80
CA SER A 104 -1.97 -0.60 10.74
C SER A 104 -2.68 0.31 11.76
N GLY A 105 -2.15 0.38 12.99
CA GLY A 105 -2.66 1.30 14.01
C GLY A 105 -2.57 2.77 13.59
N LYS A 106 -1.42 3.19 13.04
CA LYS A 106 -1.24 4.57 12.53
C LYS A 106 -2.17 4.88 11.36
N LEU A 107 -2.39 3.93 10.46
CA LEU A 107 -3.29 4.10 9.32
C LEU A 107 -4.73 4.31 9.79
N ASN A 108 -5.21 3.49 10.73
CA ASN A 108 -6.55 3.65 11.29
C ASN A 108 -6.74 5.02 11.98
N LEU A 109 -5.73 5.48 12.75
CA LEU A 109 -5.78 6.80 13.38
C LEU A 109 -5.84 7.93 12.35
N LEU A 110 -5.09 7.82 11.25
CA LEU A 110 -5.13 8.81 10.16
C LEU A 110 -6.49 8.79 9.45
N THR A 111 -7.06 7.62 9.19
CA THR A 111 -8.39 7.48 8.60
C THR A 111 -9.46 8.11 9.48
N GLU A 112 -9.43 7.86 10.80
CA GLU A 112 -10.37 8.45 11.75
C GLU A 112 -10.22 9.98 11.83
N ALA A 113 -8.97 10.48 11.86
CA ALA A 113 -8.70 11.91 11.87
C ALA A 113 -9.19 12.61 10.59
N LEU A 114 -9.00 11.99 9.42
CA LEU A 114 -9.50 12.50 8.15
C LEU A 114 -11.02 12.54 8.11
N GLN A 115 -11.70 11.45 8.49
CA GLN A 115 -13.16 11.41 8.57
C GLN A 115 -13.72 12.50 9.49
N LYS A 116 -13.07 12.71 10.65
CA LYS A 116 -13.48 13.75 11.59
C LYS A 116 -13.26 15.16 11.03
N ALA A 117 -12.14 15.40 10.34
CA ALA A 117 -11.85 16.68 9.72
C ALA A 117 -12.82 16.99 8.58
N GLU A 118 -13.13 16.01 7.73
CA GLU A 118 -14.10 16.13 6.64
C GLU A 118 -15.50 16.43 7.17
N ASN A 119 -15.97 15.67 8.17
CA ASN A 119 -17.26 15.94 8.80
C ASN A 119 -17.33 17.34 9.44
N HIS A 120 -16.23 17.81 10.03
CA HIS A 120 -16.20 19.17 10.59
C HIS A 120 -16.27 20.25 9.49
N SER A 121 -15.56 20.05 8.38
CA SER A 121 -15.61 20.93 7.21
C SER A 121 -17.01 21.01 6.63
N LEU A 122 -17.67 19.85 6.45
CA LEU A 122 -19.04 19.79 5.93
C LEU A 122 -20.04 20.50 6.84
N ALA A 123 -19.94 20.28 8.15
CA ALA A 123 -20.81 20.96 9.12
C ALA A 123 -20.61 22.50 9.09
N GLN A 124 -19.37 22.96 8.92
CA GLN A 124 -19.07 24.38 8.81
C GLN A 124 -19.63 24.97 7.50
N GLU A 125 -19.49 24.26 6.39
CA GLU A 125 -20.03 24.68 5.09
C GLU A 125 -21.56 24.77 5.12
N GLU A 126 -22.23 23.80 5.74
CA GLU A 126 -23.68 23.81 5.92
C GLU A 126 -24.16 25.03 6.75
N GLU A 127 -23.46 25.36 7.85
CA GLU A 127 -23.77 26.54 8.65
C GLU A 127 -23.62 27.85 7.84
N ILE A 128 -22.56 27.94 7.02
CA ILE A 128 -22.33 29.09 6.14
C ILE A 128 -23.45 29.19 5.10
N ILE A 129 -23.81 28.07 4.45
CA ILE A 129 -24.89 28.02 3.47
C ILE A 129 -26.23 28.44 4.08
N GLU A 130 -26.56 27.98 5.30
CA GLU A 130 -27.83 28.33 5.96
C GLU A 130 -27.89 29.84 6.28
N LYS A 131 -26.79 30.41 6.78
CA LYS A 131 -26.68 31.86 7.02
C LYS A 131 -26.86 32.65 5.74
N GLU A 132 -26.21 32.22 4.67
CA GLU A 132 -26.27 32.93 3.39
C GLU A 132 -27.65 32.82 2.75
N ARG A 133 -28.31 31.65 2.84
CA ARG A 133 -29.70 31.48 2.40
C ARG A 133 -30.65 32.44 3.13
N LYS A 134 -30.50 32.61 4.44
CA LYS A 134 -31.30 33.57 5.22
C LYS A 134 -31.00 35.02 4.83
N ARG A 135 -29.74 35.36 4.54
CA ARG A 135 -29.35 36.68 4.06
C ARG A 135 -29.99 36.97 2.70
N ILE A 136 -29.81 36.07 1.73
CA ILE A 136 -30.36 36.21 0.37
C ILE A 136 -31.88 36.35 0.41
N ALA A 137 -32.58 35.54 1.23
CA ALA A 137 -34.03 35.65 1.34
C ALA A 137 -34.50 37.02 1.86
N ARG A 138 -33.76 37.61 2.82
CA ARG A 138 -34.04 38.95 3.33
C ARG A 138 -33.74 40.02 2.29
N ASP A 139 -32.56 39.97 1.68
CA ASP A 139 -32.15 40.96 0.67
C ASP A 139 -33.12 40.92 -0.52
N LEU A 140 -33.52 39.71 -0.96
CA LEU A 140 -34.54 39.55 -2.00
C LEU A 140 -35.89 40.16 -1.58
N HIS A 141 -36.36 39.90 -0.35
CA HIS A 141 -37.60 40.49 0.15
C HIS A 141 -37.53 42.02 0.19
N ASP A 142 -36.42 42.58 0.65
CA ASP A 142 -36.23 44.02 0.76
C ASP A 142 -36.14 44.68 -0.62
N THR A 143 -35.40 44.09 -1.56
CA THR A 143 -35.33 44.57 -2.95
C THR A 143 -36.68 44.48 -3.65
N VAL A 144 -37.37 43.33 -3.57
CA VAL A 144 -38.70 43.17 -4.20
C VAL A 144 -39.70 44.17 -3.60
N SER A 145 -39.67 44.39 -2.28
CA SER A 145 -40.54 45.38 -1.63
C SER A 145 -40.24 46.81 -2.10
N GLN A 146 -38.96 47.16 -2.25
CA GLN A 146 -38.53 48.47 -2.77
C GLN A 146 -38.96 48.67 -4.21
N GLU A 147 -38.74 47.68 -5.08
CA GLU A 147 -39.14 47.74 -6.49
C GLU A 147 -40.67 47.86 -6.64
N LEU A 148 -41.42 47.07 -5.86
CA LEU A 148 -42.89 47.10 -5.90
C LEU A 148 -43.43 48.44 -5.38
N PHE A 149 -42.79 49.02 -4.36
CA PHE A 149 -43.12 50.35 -3.87
C PHE A 149 -42.81 51.45 -4.89
N ALA A 150 -41.64 51.40 -5.54
CA ALA A 150 -41.28 52.33 -6.60
C ALA A 150 -42.24 52.25 -7.78
N ALA A 151 -42.59 51.03 -8.21
CA ALA A 151 -43.59 50.80 -9.25
C ALA A 151 -44.96 51.38 -8.85
N HIS A 152 -45.37 51.19 -7.59
CA HIS A 152 -46.62 51.76 -7.07
C HIS A 152 -46.61 53.30 -7.09
N MET A 153 -45.51 53.93 -6.67
CA MET A 153 -45.34 55.39 -6.70
C MET A 153 -45.38 55.95 -8.13
N ILE A 154 -44.69 55.31 -9.08
CA ILE A 154 -44.72 55.69 -10.50
C ILE A 154 -46.14 55.58 -11.05
N LEU A 155 -46.83 54.46 -10.79
CA LEU A 155 -48.19 54.24 -11.28
C LEU A 155 -49.18 55.27 -10.70
N SER A 156 -49.06 55.58 -9.41
CA SER A 156 -49.88 56.60 -8.74
C SER A 156 -49.64 57.99 -9.33
N GLY A 157 -48.37 58.36 -9.56
CA GLY A 157 -48.01 59.61 -10.21
C GLY A 157 -48.57 59.72 -11.62
N VAL A 158 -48.44 58.67 -12.43
CA VAL A 158 -49.01 58.60 -13.79
C VAL A 158 -50.54 58.74 -13.76
N SER A 159 -51.22 58.05 -12.84
CA SER A 159 -52.68 58.15 -12.68
C SER A 159 -53.12 59.58 -12.31
N GLN A 160 -52.43 60.24 -11.39
CA GLN A 160 -52.69 61.64 -11.05
C GLN A 160 -52.45 62.59 -12.23
N GLN A 161 -51.42 62.33 -13.03
CA GLN A 161 -51.11 63.14 -14.22
C GLN A 161 -52.17 62.95 -15.32
N ALA A 162 -52.65 61.73 -15.51
CA ALA A 162 -53.76 61.43 -16.42
C ALA A 162 -55.06 62.13 -15.99
N LEU A 163 -55.39 62.11 -14.70
CA LEU A 163 -56.55 62.82 -14.14
C LEU A 163 -56.45 64.34 -14.30
N LYS A 164 -55.25 64.92 -14.19
CA LYS A 164 -55.02 66.35 -14.47
C LYS A 164 -55.21 66.69 -15.95
N LEU A 165 -54.69 65.87 -16.85
CA LEU A 165 -54.85 66.05 -18.30
C LEU A 165 -56.33 65.97 -18.73
N ASP A 166 -57.11 65.07 -18.12
CA ASP A 166 -58.55 64.94 -18.39
C ASP A 166 -59.33 66.18 -17.94
N ARG A 167 -58.94 66.77 -16.81
CA ARG A 167 -59.50 68.05 -16.31
C ARG A 167 -59.15 69.25 -17.18
N GLU A 168 -57.93 69.34 -17.70
CA GLU A 168 -57.50 70.44 -18.58
C GLU A 168 -58.16 70.36 -19.97
N LYS A 169 -58.50 69.16 -20.46
CA LYS A 169 -59.24 68.98 -21.71
C LYS A 169 -60.74 69.28 -21.61
N MET A 170 -61.28 69.37 -20.39
CA MET A 170 -62.69 69.67 -20.10
C MET A 170 -62.94 71.14 -19.71
N GLN A 171 -61.92 72.00 -19.80
CA GLN A 171 -62.04 73.46 -19.79
C GLN A 171 -61.90 74.01 -21.22
#